data_AF-A0A821VIK4-F1
#
_entry.id   AF-A0A821VIK4-F1
#
_cell.length_a   1.000
_cell.length_b   1.000
_cell.length_c   1.000
_cell.angle_alpha   90.00
_cell.angle_beta   90.00
_cell.angle_gamma   90.00
#
_symmetry.space_group_name_H-M   'P 1'
#
loop_
_entity.id
_entity.type
_entity.pdbx_description
1 polymer ?
#
loop_
_entity_poly.entity_id
_entity_poly.type
_entity_poly.pdbx_seq_one_letter_code
_entity_poly.pdbx_strand_id
1 'polypeptide(L)'
;MDIQTDLLKQIQELEEENSEQSLIPIHVLKTAQEHVDGELEERLVKAKNDSSGQRIVLIPYNLGNFHLTGIYIKFQTNGSVERAEFINPVREHNGIPDQLQQSFNTIFQRFHLQLRKCEQPGG
;
A
#
# COMPACT_ATOMS: atom_id res chain seq x y z
N MET A 1 -13.91 14.75 8.66
CA MET A 1 -12.78 14.53 7.73
C MET A 1 -13.00 13.14 7.16
N ASP A 2 -13.20 13.03 5.85
CA ASP A 2 -13.58 11.77 5.21
C ASP A 2 -12.30 10.99 4.85
N ILE A 3 -11.98 9.98 5.65
CA ILE A 3 -10.78 9.14 5.51
C ILE A 3 -10.69 8.53 4.10
N GLN A 4 -11.84 8.26 3.47
CA GLN A 4 -11.86 7.74 2.11
C GLN A 4 -11.37 8.77 1.09
N THR A 5 -11.72 10.05 1.30
CA THR A 5 -11.28 11.16 0.45
C THR A 5 -9.78 11.40 0.58
N ASP A 6 -9.24 11.33 1.80
CA ASP A 6 -7.80 11.53 2.05
C ASP A 6 -6.95 10.38 1.48
N LEU A 7 -7.43 9.14 1.55
CA LEU A 7 -6.76 8.00 0.92
C LEU A 7 -6.76 8.13 -0.61
N LEU A 8 -7.89 8.51 -1.21
CA LEU A 8 -7.99 8.72 -2.65
C LEU A 8 -7.05 9.83 -3.12
N LYS A 9 -6.93 10.92 -2.36
CA LYS A 9 -6.00 12.00 -2.67
C LYS A 9 -4.54 11.53 -2.68
N GLN A 10 -4.13 10.74 -1.68
CA GLN A 10 -2.76 10.22 -1.63
C GLN A 10 -2.46 9.21 -2.74
N ILE A 11 -3.47 8.41 -3.14
CA ILE A 11 -3.37 7.54 -4.31
C ILE A 11 -3.17 8.39 -5.57
N GLN A 12 -3.91 9.48 -5.72
CA GLN A 12 -3.80 10.37 -6.87
C GLN A 12 -2.43 11.09 -6.93
N GLU A 13 -1.89 11.56 -5.80
CA GLU A 13 -0.54 12.13 -5.73
C GLU A 13 0.53 11.10 -6.14
N LEU A 14 0.36 9.83 -5.74
CA LEU A 14 1.21 8.72 -6.18
C LEU A 14 1.11 8.46 -7.68
N GLU A 15 -0.08 8.59 -8.26
CA GLU A 15 -0.29 8.50 -9.71
C GLU A 15 0.43 9.64 -10.45
N GLU A 16 0.32 10.86 -9.93
CA GLU A 16 0.95 12.06 -10.48
C GLU A 16 2.49 12.01 -10.38
N GLU A 17 3.05 11.56 -9.25
CA GLU A 17 4.49 11.31 -9.06
C GLU A 17 5.05 10.32 -10.10
N ASN A 18 4.25 9.32 -10.50
CA ASN A 18 4.65 8.34 -11.50
C ASN A 18 4.28 8.76 -12.94
N SER A 19 3.58 9.90 -13.12
CA SER A 19 3.04 10.33 -14.41
C SER A 19 4.11 10.86 -15.37
N GLU A 20 5.26 11.33 -14.88
CA GLU A 20 6.43 11.63 -15.73
C GLU A 20 7.06 10.36 -16.35
N GLN A 21 6.66 9.15 -15.91
CA GLN A 21 7.16 7.85 -16.40
C GLN A 21 6.13 7.00 -17.17
N SER A 22 4.92 7.51 -17.47
CA SER A 22 3.85 6.94 -18.33
C SER A 22 3.69 5.40 -18.46
N LEU A 23 2.49 4.91 -18.13
CA LEU A 23 1.93 3.57 -18.39
C LEU A 23 2.27 2.43 -17.41
N ILE A 24 2.70 2.70 -16.18
CA ILE A 24 2.76 1.64 -15.17
C ILE A 24 1.31 1.27 -14.76
N PRO A 25 0.82 0.05 -15.03
CA PRO A 25 -0.55 -0.34 -14.67
C PRO A 25 -0.72 -0.36 -13.16
N ILE A 26 -1.88 0.15 -12.70
CA ILE A 26 -2.25 0.23 -11.29
C ILE A 26 -3.37 -0.76 -11.03
N HIS A 27 -3.12 -1.67 -10.08
CA HIS A 27 -4.07 -2.69 -9.67
C HIS A 27 -4.52 -2.43 -8.24
N VAL A 28 -5.81 -2.15 -8.07
CA VAL A 28 -6.41 -2.01 -6.74
C VAL A 28 -7.01 -3.35 -6.34
N LEU A 29 -6.48 -3.96 -5.28
CA LEU A 29 -7.04 -5.19 -4.70
C LEU A 29 -8.19 -4.86 -3.74
N LYS A 30 -8.97 -5.90 -3.41
CA LYS A 30 -10.01 -5.78 -2.37
C LYS A 30 -9.39 -5.44 -1.03
N THR A 31 -10.09 -4.61 -0.25
CA THR A 31 -9.71 -4.25 1.12
C THR A 31 -9.46 -5.50 1.96
N ALA A 32 -8.29 -5.58 2.61
CA ALA A 32 -8.00 -6.57 3.64
C ALA A 32 -8.41 -6.03 5.02
N GLN A 33 -8.96 -6.90 5.87
CA GLN A 33 -9.32 -6.56 7.25
C GLN A 33 -8.27 -7.09 8.22
N GLU A 34 -7.84 -6.28 9.19
CA GLU A 34 -6.87 -6.71 10.22
C GLU A 34 -7.38 -7.89 11.07
N HIS A 35 -8.68 -7.91 11.39
CA HIS A 35 -9.28 -8.93 12.25
C HIS A 35 -9.75 -10.19 11.51
N VAL A 36 -9.48 -10.30 10.20
CA VAL A 36 -9.81 -11.49 9.41
C VAL A 36 -8.52 -12.23 9.12
N ASP A 37 -8.34 -13.35 9.82
CA ASP A 37 -7.13 -14.17 9.74
C ASP A 37 -6.81 -14.55 8.29
N GLY A 38 -5.56 -14.27 7.89
CA GLY A 38 -5.03 -14.66 6.58
C GLY A 38 -5.41 -13.74 5.41
N GLU A 39 -6.34 -12.80 5.57
CA GLU A 39 -6.80 -11.99 4.43
C GLU A 39 -5.69 -11.09 3.88
N LEU A 40 -4.90 -10.47 4.76
CA LEU A 40 -3.76 -9.66 4.35
C LEU A 40 -2.74 -10.51 3.57
N GLU A 41 -2.38 -11.68 4.10
CA GLU A 41 -1.44 -12.61 3.47
C GLU A 41 -1.94 -13.04 2.09
N GLU A 42 -3.23 -13.38 1.95
CA GLU A 42 -3.83 -13.73 0.66
C GLU A 42 -3.70 -12.58 -0.35
N ARG A 43 -3.96 -11.33 0.05
CA ARG A 43 -3.80 -10.16 -0.83
C ARG A 43 -2.35 -9.95 -1.23
N LEU A 44 -1.41 -10.10 -0.30
CA LEU A 44 0.02 -9.95 -0.56
C LEU A 44 0.56 -11.06 -1.47
N VAL A 45 0.15 -12.32 -1.25
CA VAL A 45 0.47 -13.45 -2.14
C VAL A 45 -0.10 -13.21 -3.53
N LYS A 46 -1.35 -12.74 -3.62
CA LYS A 46 -1.94 -12.34 -4.89
C LYS A 46 -1.10 -11.26 -5.55
N ALA A 47 -0.80 -10.15 -4.88
CA ALA A 47 0.00 -9.05 -5.41
C ALA A 47 1.36 -9.53 -5.97
N LYS A 48 2.02 -10.46 -5.27
CA LYS A 48 3.30 -11.05 -5.68
C LYS A 48 3.18 -11.89 -6.94
N ASN A 49 2.14 -12.73 -7.03
CA ASN A 49 1.98 -13.72 -8.09
C ASN A 49 1.21 -13.18 -9.32
N ASP A 50 0.49 -12.07 -9.17
CA ASP A 50 -0.36 -11.53 -10.22
C ASP A 50 0.46 -10.77 -11.26
N SER A 51 0.40 -11.21 -12.52
CA SER A 51 0.99 -10.58 -13.72
C SER A 51 2.53 -10.44 -13.78
N SER A 52 3.07 -10.46 -15.01
CA SER A 52 4.46 -10.12 -15.32
C SER A 52 4.55 -8.68 -15.81
N GLY A 53 5.68 -8.01 -15.54
CA GLY A 53 5.92 -6.62 -15.95
C GLY A 53 5.93 -5.62 -14.80
N GLN A 54 6.34 -4.40 -15.12
CA GLN A 54 6.34 -3.27 -14.18
C GLN A 54 4.90 -2.92 -13.85
N ARG A 55 4.58 -2.75 -12.56
CA ARG A 55 3.21 -2.48 -12.11
C ARG A 55 3.19 -1.87 -10.72
N ILE A 56 2.06 -1.27 -10.37
CA ILE A 56 1.75 -0.82 -9.01
C ILE A 56 0.56 -1.63 -8.50
N VAL A 57 0.65 -2.09 -7.26
CA VAL A 57 -0.45 -2.74 -6.54
C VAL A 57 -0.80 -1.91 -5.32
N LEU A 58 -2.09 -1.59 -5.19
CA LEU A 58 -2.68 -0.91 -4.04
C LEU A 58 -3.56 -1.90 -3.28
N ILE A 59 -3.30 -2.08 -2.00
CA ILE A 59 -4.11 -2.92 -1.10
C ILE A 59 -4.68 -2.00 -0.02
N PRO A 60 -5.97 -1.66 -0.05
CA PRO A 60 -6.62 -1.02 1.08
C PRO A 60 -6.57 -1.96 2.29
N TYR A 61 -6.27 -1.44 3.47
CA TYR A 61 -6.15 -2.22 4.70
C TYR A 61 -6.87 -1.53 5.85
N ASN A 62 -7.85 -2.21 6.44
CA ASN A 62 -8.64 -1.68 7.54
C ASN A 62 -8.07 -2.16 8.88
N LEU A 63 -7.50 -1.25 9.66
CA LEU A 63 -6.92 -1.48 10.99
C LEU A 63 -7.97 -1.56 12.12
N GLY A 64 -9.19 -1.95 11.79
CA GLY A 64 -10.33 -1.86 12.70
C GLY A 64 -10.81 -0.42 12.93
N ASN A 65 -11.93 -0.27 13.65
CA ASN A 65 -12.54 1.04 13.98
C ASN A 65 -12.73 2.00 12.79
N PHE A 66 -12.97 1.47 11.59
CA PHE A 66 -13.08 2.24 10.33
C PHE A 66 -11.81 3.02 9.96
N HIS A 67 -10.66 2.63 10.50
CA HIS A 67 -9.38 3.22 10.17
C HIS A 67 -8.81 2.58 8.90
N LEU A 68 -9.18 3.16 7.76
CA LEU A 68 -8.72 2.70 6.46
C LEU A 68 -7.33 3.26 6.14
N THR A 69 -6.41 2.35 5.81
CA THR A 69 -5.03 2.61 5.40
C THR A 69 -4.77 2.00 4.02
N GLY A 70 -3.61 2.28 3.44
CA GLY A 70 -3.21 1.73 2.15
C GLY A 70 -1.84 1.08 2.21
N ILE A 71 -1.67 -0.01 1.47
CA ILE A 71 -0.37 -0.60 1.18
C ILE A 71 -0.10 -0.39 -0.30
N TYR A 72 0.96 0.34 -0.61
CA TYR A 72 1.44 0.58 -1.96
C TYR A 72 2.63 -0.33 -2.25
N ILE A 73 2.64 -1.01 -3.38
CA ILE A 73 3.77 -1.83 -3.82
C ILE A 73 4.03 -1.56 -5.30
N LYS A 74 5.22 -1.05 -5.62
CA LYS A 74 5.73 -0.91 -6.99
C LYS A 74 6.64 -2.09 -7.30
N PHE A 75 6.35 -2.78 -8.39
CA PHE A 75 7.13 -3.90 -8.90
C PHE A 75 7.91 -3.49 -10.15
N GLN A 76 9.14 -4.00 -10.24
CA GLN A 76 9.96 -3.96 -11.45
C GLN A 76 9.49 -5.02 -12.46
N THR A 77 9.96 -4.93 -13.71
CA THR A 77 9.65 -5.89 -14.78
C THR A 77 10.01 -7.35 -14.45
N ASN A 78 11.03 -7.56 -13.61
CA ASN A 78 11.46 -8.88 -13.13
C ASN A 78 10.61 -9.41 -11.96
N GLY A 79 9.58 -8.69 -11.53
CA GLY A 79 8.71 -9.06 -10.40
C GLY A 79 9.30 -8.79 -9.02
N SER A 80 10.49 -8.19 -8.92
CA SER A 80 11.03 -7.72 -7.65
C SER A 80 10.37 -6.42 -7.20
N VAL A 81 10.31 -6.20 -5.90
CA VAL A 81 9.76 -4.97 -5.30
C VAL A 81 10.77 -3.84 -5.49
N GLU A 82 10.33 -2.75 -6.11
CA GLU A 82 11.08 -1.49 -6.26
C GLU A 82 10.86 -0.57 -5.06
N ARG A 83 9.59 -0.45 -4.63
CA ARG A 83 9.14 0.43 -3.56
C ARG A 83 7.93 -0.20 -2.87
N ALA A 84 7.88 -0.15 -1.55
CA ALA A 84 6.71 -0.58 -0.79
C ALA A 84 6.44 0.39 0.36
N GLU A 85 5.24 0.93 0.42
CA GLU A 85 4.87 1.96 1.38
C GLU A 85 3.59 1.62 2.12
N PHE A 86 3.58 1.94 3.40
CA PHE A 86 2.40 1.96 4.22
C PHE A 86 1.88 3.40 4.31
N ILE A 87 0.65 3.58 3.87
CA ILE A 87 -0.05 4.86 3.74
C ILE A 87 -1.07 4.94 4.88
N ASN A 88 -0.79 5.79 5.86
CA ASN A 88 -1.72 6.07 6.94
C ASN A 88 -2.25 7.51 6.81
N PRO A 89 -3.56 7.72 6.54
CA PRO A 89 -4.13 9.06 6.48
C PRO A 89 -4.26 9.73 7.86
N VAL A 90 -4.22 8.98 8.96
CA VAL A 90 -4.28 9.52 10.32
C VAL A 90 -2.89 9.86 10.81
N ARG A 91 -2.61 11.17 10.89
CA ARG A 91 -1.31 11.75 11.25
C ARG A 91 -0.81 11.42 12.66
N GLU A 92 -1.72 11.05 13.55
CA GLU A 92 -1.40 10.73 14.94
C GLU A 92 -0.83 9.30 15.09
N HIS A 93 -1.04 8.43 14.08
CA HIS A 93 -0.51 7.08 14.05
C HIS A 93 0.74 7.00 13.15
N ASN A 94 1.90 7.18 13.77
CA ASN A 94 3.21 7.21 13.10
C ASN A 94 3.91 5.84 13.01
N GLY A 95 3.17 4.74 13.10
CA GLY A 95 3.73 3.39 13.13
C GLY A 95 3.14 2.49 12.05
N ILE A 96 3.99 1.63 11.49
CA ILE A 96 3.54 0.45 10.75
C ILE A 96 3.22 -0.61 11.82
N PRO A 97 2.02 -1.20 11.84
CA PRO A 97 1.71 -2.27 12.79
C PRO A 97 2.66 -3.46 12.63
N ASP A 98 3.17 -3.99 13.74
CA ASP A 98 4.16 -5.08 13.73
C ASP A 98 3.66 -6.32 12.98
N GLN A 99 2.39 -6.68 13.18
CA GLN A 99 1.77 -7.82 12.51
C GLN A 99 1.75 -7.63 10.99
N LEU A 100 1.37 -6.43 10.53
CA LEU A 100 1.40 -6.09 9.10
C LEU A 100 2.82 -6.16 8.53
N GLN A 101 3.81 -5.64 9.27
CA GLN A 101 5.21 -5.72 8.86
C GLN A 101 5.73 -7.17 8.80
N GLN A 102 5.31 -8.03 9.73
CA GLN A 102 5.65 -9.45 9.75
C GLN A 102 5.04 -10.22 8.57
N SER A 103 3.75 -10.03 8.30
CA SER A 103 3.06 -10.64 7.16
C SER A 103 3.71 -10.20 5.83
N PHE A 104 4.04 -8.90 5.72
CA PHE A 104 4.76 -8.38 4.55
C PHE A 104 6.13 -9.03 4.37
N ASN A 105 6.96 -9.08 5.42
CA ASN A 105 8.30 -9.65 5.37
C ASN A 105 8.32 -11.15 5.03
N THR A 106 7.28 -11.87 5.46
CA THR A 106 7.11 -13.31 5.16
C THR A 106 6.97 -13.55 3.66
N ILE A 107 6.29 -12.66 2.95
CA ILE A 107 5.96 -12.80 1.54
C ILE A 107 7.02 -12.13 0.64
N PHE A 108 7.45 -10.93 1.01
CA PHE A 108 8.46 -10.13 0.32
C PHE A 108 9.78 -10.15 1.09
N GLN A 109 10.41 -11.33 1.09
CA GLN A 109 11.70 -11.54 1.75
C GLN A 109 12.72 -10.50 1.25
N ARG A 110 13.39 -9.81 2.18
CA ARG A 110 14.40 -8.74 1.96
C ARG A 110 13.85 -7.35 1.62
N PHE A 111 12.55 -7.13 1.71
CA PHE A 111 11.98 -5.79 1.60
C PHE A 111 11.16 -5.45 2.84
N HIS A 112 11.16 -4.19 3.24
CA HIS A 112 10.39 -3.68 4.37
C HIS A 112 9.44 -2.58 3.89
N LEU A 113 8.32 -2.43 4.59
CA LEU A 113 7.42 -1.33 4.30
C LEU A 113 8.02 -0.06 4.86
N GLN A 114 7.93 1.01 4.08
CA GLN A 114 8.30 2.34 4.53
C GLN A 114 7.04 3.11 4.89
N LEU A 115 7.05 3.80 6.02
CA LEU A 115 5.93 4.67 6.38
C LEU A 115 5.94 5.88 5.46
N ARG A 116 4.88 6.06 4.66
CA ARG A 116 4.68 7.29 3.89
C ARG A 116 4.21 8.37 4.86
N LYS A 117 5.00 9.43 5.01
CA LYS A 117 4.60 10.60 5.80
C LYS A 117 3.61 11.43 4.99
N CYS A 118 2.45 11.75 5.55
CA CYS A 118 1.57 12.77 4.98
C CYS A 118 2.21 14.15 5.20
N GLU A 119 2.77 14.77 4.15
CA GLU A 119 3.15 16.18 4.21
C GLU A 119 1.90 17.08 4.10
N GLN A 120 1.93 18.25 4.75
CA GLN A 120 0.81 19.20 4.70
C GLN A 120 0.68 19.76 3.27
N PRO A 121 -0.53 19.91 2.70
CA PRO A 121 -0.75 21.07 1.85
C PRO A 121 -0.58 22.29 2.76
N GLY A 122 0.41 23.14 2.46
CA GLY A 122 0.66 24.38 3.20
C GLY A 122 -0.63 25.17 3.41
N GLY A 123 -0.78 25.73 4.62
CA GLY A 123 -1.97 26.44 5.07
C GLY A 123 -2.29 27.73 4.34
#